data_AF-A0A0D0N741-F1
#
_entry.id   AF-A0A0D0N741-F1
#
_cell.length_a   1.000
_cell.length_b   1.000
_cell.length_c   1.000
_cell.angle_alpha   90.00
_cell.angle_beta   90.00
_cell.angle_gamma   90.00
#
_symmetry.space_group_name_H-M   'P 1'
#
loop_
_entity.id
_entity.type
_entity.pdbx_description
1 polymer ?
#
loop_
_entity_poly.entity_id
_entity_poly.type
_entity_poly.pdbx_seq_one_letter_code
_entity_poly.pdbx_strand_id
1 'polypeptide(L)'
;MRRIIQVPEGVGPEMPGLLSLAMDETVWEDGYSLVIDELDNGTLQTFWKHYYGVSAEMVIAGREVAMFRKEILAVAPACSRKPAVFEFLLALSRMCARAHRENHSLHVIAD
;
A
#
# COMPACT_ATOMS: atom_id res chain seq x y z
N MET A 1 6.11 11.96 -5.67
CA MET A 1 4.92 11.45 -4.93
C MET A 1 4.71 10.00 -5.35
N ARG A 2 4.28 9.10 -4.46
CA ARG A 2 4.02 7.70 -4.85
C ARG A 2 2.52 7.46 -4.96
N ARG A 3 2.15 6.59 -5.88
CA ARG A 3 0.76 6.18 -6.07
C ARG A 3 0.66 4.66 -6.09
N ILE A 4 -0.39 4.16 -5.47
CA ILE A 4 -0.81 2.76 -5.54
C ILE A 4 -1.98 2.72 -6.52
N ILE A 5 -1.85 1.93 -7.58
CA ILE A 5 -2.86 1.76 -8.62
C ILE A 5 -3.43 0.36 -8.54
N GLN A 6 -4.76 0.23 -8.59
CA GLN A 6 -5.42 -1.06 -8.71
C GLN A 6 -5.54 -1.39 -10.19
N VAL A 7 -4.96 -2.51 -10.60
CA VAL A 7 -4.80 -2.88 -12.00
C VAL A 7 -5.54 -4.20 -12.28
N PRO A 8 -6.51 -4.22 -13.22
CA PRO A 8 -7.14 -5.46 -13.67
C PRO A 8 -6.15 -6.39 -14.35
N GLU A 9 -6.47 -7.69 -14.38
CA GLU A 9 -5.66 -8.68 -15.08
C GLU A 9 -5.51 -8.34 -16.57
N GLY A 10 -4.28 -8.40 -17.09
CA GLY A 10 -3.96 -8.10 -18.50
C GLY A 10 -3.95 -6.61 -18.87
N VAL A 11 -4.13 -5.71 -17.89
CA VAL A 11 -4.09 -4.25 -18.08
C VAL A 11 -2.77 -3.69 -17.52
N GLY A 12 -2.21 -2.67 -18.17
CA GLY A 12 -1.02 -1.96 -17.66
C GLY A 12 -1.39 -0.80 -16.71
N PRO A 13 -0.51 -0.44 -15.74
CA PRO A 13 -0.76 0.66 -14.80
C PRO A 13 -0.85 2.05 -15.45
N GLU A 14 -0.36 2.20 -16.69
CA GLU A 14 -0.42 3.43 -17.50
C GLU A 14 -1.82 3.76 -18.04
N MET A 15 -2.78 2.81 -17.93
CA MET A 15 -4.13 3.00 -18.45
C MET A 15 -4.91 4.07 -17.67
N PRO A 16 -5.59 5.01 -18.37
CA PRO A 16 -6.35 6.06 -17.71
C PRO A 16 -7.59 5.51 -17.00
N GLY A 17 -7.97 6.17 -15.89
CA GLY A 17 -9.18 5.83 -15.14
C GLY A 17 -9.04 4.67 -14.15
N LEU A 18 -7.85 4.11 -13.98
CA LEU A 18 -7.57 3.14 -12.93
C LEU A 18 -7.70 3.80 -11.54
N LEU A 19 -8.22 3.04 -10.57
CA LEU A 19 -8.32 3.52 -9.20
C LEU A 19 -6.91 3.73 -8.66
N SER A 20 -6.65 4.91 -8.11
CA SER A 20 -5.35 5.30 -7.57
C SER A 20 -5.49 5.86 -6.16
N LEU A 21 -4.53 5.52 -5.30
CA LEU A 21 -4.35 6.07 -3.97
C LEU A 21 -2.97 6.72 -3.91
N ALA A 22 -2.92 8.03 -3.67
CA ALA A 22 -1.66 8.74 -3.46
C ALA A 22 -1.15 8.51 -2.03
N MET A 23 0.16 8.47 -1.88
CA MET A 23 0.84 8.51 -0.59
C MET A 23 1.79 9.70 -0.55
N ASP A 24 1.44 10.67 0.30
CA ASP A 24 2.26 11.84 0.56
C ASP A 24 3.54 11.45 1.31
N GLU A 25 4.59 12.23 1.10
CA GLU A 25 5.90 12.02 1.72
C GLU A 25 5.83 12.05 3.25
N THR A 26 5.07 13.01 3.78
CA THR A 26 4.86 13.16 5.23
C THR A 26 4.13 11.97 5.85
N VAL A 27 3.22 11.33 5.11
CA VAL A 27 2.54 10.09 5.54
C VAL A 27 3.53 8.94 5.65
N TRP A 28 4.46 8.85 4.70
CA TRP A 28 5.52 7.86 4.77
C TRP A 28 6.43 8.09 5.97
N GLU A 29 6.92 9.33 6.14
CA GLU A 29 7.86 9.71 7.20
C GLU A 29 7.28 9.45 8.58
N ASP A 30 6.04 9.90 8.82
CA ASP A 30 5.34 9.71 10.09
C ASP A 30 5.00 8.24 10.36
N GLY A 31 4.80 7.44 9.30
CA GLY A 31 4.48 6.02 9.39
C GLY A 31 5.71 5.12 9.51
N TYR A 32 6.90 5.59 9.15
CA TYR A 32 8.06 4.72 8.95
C TYR A 32 8.42 3.92 10.20
N SER A 33 8.73 4.58 11.33
CA SER A 33 9.04 3.86 12.58
C SER A 33 7.89 2.96 13.04
N LEU A 34 6.64 3.42 12.89
CA LEU A 34 5.46 2.66 13.31
C LEU A 34 5.22 1.40 12.48
N VAL A 35 5.57 1.41 11.19
CA VAL A 35 5.38 0.27 10.29
C VAL A 35 6.61 -0.65 10.29
N ILE A 36 7.81 -0.09 10.42
CA ILE A 36 9.06 -0.85 10.40
C ILE A 36 9.35 -1.54 11.72
N ASP A 37 9.12 -0.85 12.85
CA ASP A 37 9.49 -1.34 14.18
C ASP A 37 8.42 -2.25 14.80
N GLU A 38 7.14 -2.09 14.43
CA GLU A 38 6.02 -2.87 15.00
C GLU A 38 5.69 -4.14 14.19
N LEU A 39 6.29 -4.35 13.01
CA LEU A 39 6.04 -5.51 12.16
C LEU A 39 7.24 -6.47 12.11
N ASP A 40 6.96 -7.75 12.36
CA ASP A 40 7.80 -8.83 11.86
C ASP A 40 7.82 -8.79 10.31
N ASN A 41 8.98 -9.09 9.70
CA ASN A 41 9.22 -9.02 8.25
C ASN A 41 8.00 -9.46 7.40
N GLY A 42 7.41 -8.53 6.62
CA GLY A 42 6.16 -8.75 5.87
C GLY A 42 5.99 -7.82 4.66
N THR A 43 4.89 -8.00 3.93
CA THR A 43 4.62 -7.27 2.66
C THR A 43 4.50 -5.77 2.88
N LEU A 44 3.88 -5.35 3.99
CA LEU A 44 3.74 -3.95 4.39
C LEU A 44 5.06 -3.32 4.79
N GLN A 45 5.92 -4.07 5.47
CA GLN A 45 7.25 -3.60 5.78
C GLN A 45 8.09 -3.42 4.50
N THR A 46 8.01 -4.36 3.56
CA THR A 46 8.65 -4.23 2.23
C THR A 46 8.10 -3.03 1.47
N PHE A 47 6.78 -2.86 1.40
CA PHE A 47 6.14 -1.70 0.80
C PHE A 47 6.69 -0.38 1.39
N TRP A 48 6.79 -0.29 2.72
CA TRP A 48 7.30 0.91 3.38
C TRP A 48 8.80 1.14 3.12
N LYS A 49 9.62 0.09 3.13
CA LYS A 49 11.06 0.17 2.80
C LYS A 49 11.31 0.63 1.36
N HIS A 50 10.43 0.25 0.43
CA HIS A 50 10.61 0.56 -0.98
C HIS A 50 10.28 2.00 -1.34
N TYR A 51 9.65 2.82 -0.49
CA TYR A 51 9.22 4.18 -0.85
C TYR A 51 10.31 5.09 -1.44
N TYR A 52 11.54 5.04 -0.90
CA TYR A 52 12.71 5.79 -1.38
C TYR A 52 13.73 4.94 -2.16
N GLY A 53 13.43 3.68 -2.46
CA GLY A 53 14.33 2.80 -3.21
C GLY A 53 14.43 3.18 -4.70
N VAL A 54 15.58 2.90 -5.32
CA VAL A 54 15.82 3.08 -6.76
C VAL A 54 14.94 2.15 -7.62
N SER A 55 14.40 1.08 -7.02
CA SER A 55 13.44 0.11 -7.60
C SER A 55 12.16 0.04 -6.76
N ALA A 56 11.64 1.20 -6.37
CA ALA A 56 10.46 1.36 -5.52
C ALA A 56 9.14 0.87 -6.14
N GLU A 57 9.16 0.42 -7.39
CA GLU A 57 8.01 -0.22 -8.00
C GLU A 57 7.78 -1.60 -7.39
N MET A 58 6.54 -1.88 -7.02
CA MET A 58 6.15 -3.13 -6.38
C MET A 58 4.79 -3.57 -6.93
N VAL A 59 4.65 -4.86 -7.21
CA VAL A 59 3.39 -5.47 -7.62
C VAL A 59 2.94 -6.46 -6.54
N ILE A 60 1.69 -6.34 -6.11
CA ILE A 60 1.07 -7.20 -5.09
C ILE A 60 -0.15 -7.84 -5.74
N ALA A 61 -0.18 -9.17 -5.84
CA ALA A 61 -1.21 -9.89 -6.59
C ALA A 61 -1.74 -11.13 -5.87
N GLY A 62 -2.92 -11.60 -6.31
CA GLY A 62 -3.52 -12.84 -5.84
C GLY A 62 -3.66 -12.92 -4.31
N ARG A 63 -3.05 -13.95 -3.71
CA ARG A 63 -3.12 -14.19 -2.25
C ARG A 63 -2.35 -13.12 -1.45
N GLU A 64 -1.35 -12.47 -2.04
CA GLU A 64 -0.55 -11.45 -1.36
C GLU A 64 -1.37 -10.20 -1.04
N VAL A 65 -2.36 -9.85 -1.87
CA VAL A 65 -3.29 -8.74 -1.59
C VAL A 65 -4.04 -8.96 -0.27
N ALA A 66 -4.46 -10.19 0.01
CA ALA A 66 -5.15 -10.53 1.25
C ALA A 66 -4.21 -10.51 2.46
N MET A 67 -2.97 -10.97 2.30
CA MET A 67 -1.94 -10.92 3.36
C MET A 67 -1.55 -9.48 3.67
N PHE A 68 -1.31 -8.68 2.64
CA PHE A 68 -1.00 -7.26 2.77
C PHE A 68 -2.11 -6.50 3.49
N ARG A 69 -3.39 -6.76 3.15
CA ARG A 69 -4.54 -6.20 3.89
C ARG A 69 -4.51 -6.59 5.38
N LYS A 70 -4.18 -7.84 5.70
CA LYS A 70 -4.15 -8.32 7.09
C LYS A 70 -3.08 -7.58 7.90
N GLU A 71 -1.88 -7.40 7.32
CA GLU A 71 -0.79 -6.64 7.95
C GLU A 71 -1.18 -5.18 8.19
N ILE A 72 -1.81 -4.53 7.21
CA ILE A 72 -2.30 -3.15 7.34
C ILE A 72 -3.27 -3.02 8.52
N LEU A 73 -4.24 -3.92 8.63
CA LEU A 73 -5.24 -3.89 9.72
C LEU A 73 -4.63 -4.19 11.10
N ALA A 74 -3.53 -4.93 11.15
CA ALA A 74 -2.81 -5.18 12.39
C ALA A 74 -2.08 -3.92 12.90
N VAL A 75 -1.50 -3.12 12.00
CA VAL A 75 -0.72 -1.91 12.34
C VAL A 75 -1.58 -0.67 12.51
N ALA A 76 -2.68 -0.55 11.78
CA ALA A 76 -3.51 0.66 11.79
C ALA A 76 -3.85 1.18 13.20
N PRO A 77 -4.24 0.36 14.21
CA PRO A 77 -4.51 0.84 15.56
C PRO A 77 -3.33 1.58 16.22
N ALA A 78 -2.09 1.12 15.99
CA ALA A 78 -0.88 1.76 16.52
C ALA A 78 -0.65 3.16 15.91
N CYS A 79 -1.15 3.37 14.69
CA CYS A 79 -1.07 4.65 13.98
C CYS A 79 -2.18 5.64 14.36
N SER A 80 -3.07 5.32 15.31
CA SER A 80 -4.23 6.16 15.67
C SER A 80 -3.88 7.58 16.13
N ARG A 81 -2.67 7.80 16.64
CA ARG A 81 -2.16 9.14 17.02
C ARG A 81 -1.57 9.95 15.86
N LYS A 82 -1.52 9.37 14.66
CA LYS A 82 -1.06 9.97 13.40
C LYS A 82 -2.21 9.88 12.38
N PRO A 83 -3.18 10.82 12.40
CA PRO A 83 -4.42 10.70 11.63
C PRO A 83 -4.21 10.46 10.13
N ALA A 84 -3.27 11.17 9.50
CA ALA A 84 -2.98 11.00 8.08
C ALA A 84 -2.47 9.59 7.73
N VAL A 85 -1.59 9.02 8.57
CA VAL A 85 -1.08 7.65 8.41
C VAL A 85 -2.21 6.65 8.60
N PHE A 86 -3.01 6.83 9.66
CA PHE A 86 -4.15 5.96 9.93
C PHE A 86 -5.18 5.96 8.79
N GLU A 87 -5.56 7.14 8.30
CA GLU A 87 -6.50 7.30 7.19
C GLU A 87 -5.97 6.68 5.90
N PHE A 88 -4.69 6.87 5.60
CA PHE A 88 -4.02 6.23 4.47
C PHE A 88 -4.07 4.71 4.57
N LEU A 89 -3.70 4.13 5.72
CA LEU A 89 -3.74 2.68 5.95
C LEU A 89 -5.17 2.13 5.80
N LEU A 90 -6.19 2.86 6.28
CA LEU A 90 -7.58 2.47 6.10
C LEU A 90 -8.02 2.55 4.62
N ALA A 91 -7.62 3.57 3.88
CA ALA A 91 -7.89 3.68 2.45
C ALA A 91 -7.23 2.53 1.68
N LEU A 92 -5.96 2.25 1.96
CA LEU A 92 -5.20 1.16 1.35
C LEU A 92 -5.83 -0.20 1.68
N SER A 93 -6.27 -0.44 2.92
CA SER A 93 -6.96 -1.69 3.30
C SER A 93 -8.26 -1.93 2.52
N ARG A 94 -9.00 -0.86 2.21
CA ARG A 94 -10.22 -0.90 1.41
C ARG A 94 -9.89 -1.20 -0.06
N MET A 95 -8.82 -0.61 -0.58
CA MET A 95 -8.31 -0.88 -1.91
C MET A 95 -7.87 -2.35 -2.05
N CYS A 96 -7.14 -2.91 -1.08
CA CYS A 96 -6.79 -4.32 -1.06
C CYS A 96 -8.03 -5.24 -1.03
N ALA A 97 -9.03 -4.90 -0.21
CA ALA A 97 -10.27 -5.68 -0.14
C ALA A 97 -11.01 -5.72 -1.48
N ARG A 98 -11.03 -4.58 -2.19
CA ARG A 98 -11.61 -4.48 -3.52
C ARG A 98 -10.81 -5.28 -4.54
N ALA A 99 -9.49 -5.08 -4.58
CA ALA A 99 -8.60 -5.76 -5.52
C ALA A 99 -8.66 -7.28 -5.35
N HIS A 100 -8.69 -7.78 -4.11
CA HIS A 100 -8.84 -9.21 -3.86
C HIS A 100 -10.19 -9.77 -4.36
N ARG A 101 -11.30 -9.03 -4.16
CA ARG A 101 -12.63 -9.44 -4.64
C ARG A 101 -12.72 -9.49 -6.16
N GLU A 102 -12.06 -8.54 -6.82
CA GLU A 102 -12.08 -8.37 -8.28
C GLU A 102 -10.95 -9.15 -8.98
N ASN A 103 -10.11 -9.88 -8.23
CA ASN A 103 -8.91 -10.54 -8.75
C ASN A 103 -7.93 -9.58 -9.47
N HIS A 104 -7.82 -8.35 -8.98
CA HIS A 104 -6.90 -7.32 -9.47
C HIS A 104 -5.59 -7.31 -8.66
N SER A 105 -4.53 -6.77 -9.26
CA SER A 105 -3.26 -6.49 -8.59
C SER A 105 -3.21 -5.04 -8.08
N LEU A 106 -2.28 -4.78 -7.16
CA LEU A 106 -1.89 -3.43 -6.75
C LEU A 106 -0.48 -3.16 -7.27
N HIS A 107 -0.31 -2.02 -7.94
CA HIS A 107 0.96 -1.57 -8.49
C HIS A 107 1.36 -0.28 -7.77
N VAL A 108 2.52 -0.30 -7.13
CA VAL A 108 3.13 0.89 -6.55
C VAL A 108 4.04 1.49 -7.61
N ILE A 109 3.83 2.77 -7.94
CA ILE A 109 4.61 3.47 -8.96
C ILE A 109 5.25 4.74 -8.40
N ALA A 110 6.40 5.11 -8.96
CA ALA A 110 6.97 6.45 -8.83
C ALA A 110 6.29 7.36 -9.85
N ASP A 111 5.89 8.56 -9.42
CA ASP A 111 5.79 9.70 -10.34
C ASP A 111 7.13 10.43 -10.41
#